data_AF-A0ABD6AIW6-F1
#
_entry.id   AF-A0ABD6AIW6-F1
#
_cell.length_a   1.000
_cell.length_b   1.000
_cell.length_c   1.000
_cell.angle_alpha   90.00
_cell.angle_beta   90.00
_cell.angle_gamma   90.00
#
_symmetry.space_group_name_H-M   'P 1'
#
loop_
_entity.id
_entity.type
_entity.pdbx_description
1 polymer ?
#
loop_
_entity_poly.entity_id
_entity_poly.type
_entity_poly.pdbx_seq_one_letter_code
_entity_poly.pdbx_strand_id
1 'polypeptide(L)'
;MVPADSAPALLVALGAALAIVALASLPSGSRLRRLYGVDDGDDTGARANAAVLAGTGAFLLGLAAAIRLELPDRLVAAGALGVAALGTVVLGWLVRYRDRRELLTTPDVSRERARRLGGAAMLTGALLCLPLAGVLLGASESAIAAAALGVAAVAGLLIALAYR
;
A
#
# COMPACT_ATOMS: atom_id res chain seq x y z
N MET A 1 -10.86 26.51 3.79
CA MET A 1 -10.68 26.14 2.37
C MET A 1 -9.21 25.90 2.14
N VAL A 2 -8.84 24.68 1.77
CA VAL A 2 -7.46 24.27 1.48
C VAL A 2 -7.16 24.77 0.05
N PRO A 3 -6.09 25.55 -0.21
CA PRO A 3 -5.85 26.15 -1.53
C PRO A 3 -5.79 25.10 -2.64
N ALA A 4 -6.26 25.42 -3.85
CA ALA A 4 -6.32 24.47 -4.98
C ALA A 4 -4.98 23.74 -5.27
N ASP A 5 -3.84 24.34 -4.94
CA ASP A 5 -2.50 23.78 -5.16
C ASP A 5 -1.97 22.87 -4.04
N SER A 6 -2.67 22.79 -2.91
CA SER A 6 -2.11 22.12 -1.72
C SER A 6 -2.27 20.60 -1.73
N ALA A 7 -3.29 20.05 -2.40
CA ALA A 7 -3.44 18.60 -2.56
C ALA A 7 -2.27 17.95 -3.34
N PRO A 8 -1.92 18.39 -4.57
CA PRO A 8 -0.76 17.86 -5.27
C PRO A 8 0.55 18.17 -4.55
N ALA A 9 0.69 19.33 -3.90
CA ALA A 9 1.87 19.65 -3.10
C ALA A 9 2.05 18.69 -1.90
N LEU A 10 0.97 18.32 -1.22
CA LEU A 10 1.00 17.35 -0.12
C LEU A 10 1.37 15.94 -0.62
N LEU A 11 0.82 15.52 -1.77
CA LEU A 11 1.17 14.25 -2.40
C LEU A 11 2.65 14.22 -2.79
N VAL A 12 3.18 15.32 -3.34
CA VAL A 12 4.62 15.45 -3.66
C VAL A 12 5.46 15.40 -2.40
N ALA A 13 5.12 16.18 -1.37
CA ALA A 13 5.87 16.24 -0.13
C ALA A 13 5.91 14.86 0.56
N LEU A 14 4.76 14.19 0.66
CA LEU A 14 4.67 12.86 1.26
C LEU A 14 5.40 11.82 0.41
N GLY A 15 5.19 11.83 -0.92
CA GLY A 15 5.84 10.90 -1.83
C GLY A 15 7.37 11.01 -1.81
N ALA A 16 7.89 12.24 -1.84
CA ALA A 16 9.31 12.52 -1.72
C ALA A 16 9.86 12.11 -0.34
N ALA A 17 9.14 12.41 0.75
CA ALA A 17 9.56 11.99 2.09
C ALA A 17 9.68 10.47 2.20
N LEU A 18 8.70 9.71 1.69
CA LEU A 18 8.77 8.24 1.69
C LEU A 18 9.95 7.72 0.87
N ALA A 19 10.22 8.31 -0.31
CA ALA A 19 11.37 7.93 -1.14
C ALA A 19 12.71 8.25 -0.45
N ILE A 20 12.82 9.41 0.20
CA ILE A 20 14.01 9.79 0.98
C ILE A 20 14.23 8.82 2.13
N VAL A 21 13.18 8.52 2.91
CA VAL A 21 13.25 7.57 4.03
C VAL A 21 13.65 6.18 3.53
N ALA A 22 13.08 5.72 2.40
CA ALA A 22 13.45 4.45 1.78
C ALA A 22 14.95 4.40 1.43
N LEU A 23 15.45 5.41 0.69
CA LEU A 23 16.86 5.48 0.29
C LEU A 23 17.80 5.57 1.49
N ALA A 24 17.46 6.40 2.47
CA ALA A 24 18.26 6.60 3.67
C ALA A 24 18.24 5.38 4.63
N SER A 25 17.31 4.46 4.45
CA SER A 25 17.23 3.20 5.20
C SER A 25 18.01 2.05 4.55
N LEU A 26 18.46 2.18 3.30
CA LEU A 26 19.21 1.13 2.59
C LEU A 26 20.60 0.83 3.15
N PRO A 27 21.43 1.82 3.57
CA PRO A 27 22.76 1.54 4.12
C PRO A 27 22.70 0.66 5.37
N SER A 28 23.63 -0.31 5.47
CA SER A 28 23.79 -1.13 6.67
C SER A 28 24.16 -0.24 7.88
N GLY A 29 23.52 -0.47 9.02
CA GLY A 29 23.72 0.33 10.25
C GLY A 29 23.10 1.74 10.23
N SER A 30 22.23 2.06 9.27
CA SER A 30 21.52 3.35 9.21
C SER A 30 20.73 3.63 10.51
N ARG A 31 20.89 4.84 11.05
CA ARG A 31 20.14 5.31 12.24
C ARG A 31 18.62 5.28 12.03
N LEU A 32 18.15 5.39 10.79
CA LEU A 32 16.73 5.33 10.45
C LEU A 32 16.15 3.93 10.66
N ARG A 33 16.92 2.86 10.43
CA ARG A 33 16.48 1.48 10.70
C ARG A 33 16.13 1.30 12.17
N ARG A 34 17.02 1.79 13.05
CA ARG A 34 16.81 1.80 14.51
C ARG A 34 15.58 2.62 14.93
N LEU A 35 15.31 3.73 14.24
CA LEU A 35 14.18 4.61 14.57
C LEU A 35 12.81 3.90 14.40
N TYR A 36 12.70 3.02 13.41
CA TYR A 36 11.48 2.26 13.14
C TYR A 36 11.53 0.80 13.66
N GLY A 37 12.50 0.48 14.52
CA GLY A 37 12.60 -0.81 15.19
C GLY A 37 13.05 -1.99 14.32
N VAL A 38 13.75 -1.72 13.21
CA VAL A 38 14.40 -2.78 12.41
C VAL A 38 15.74 -3.11 13.04
N ASP A 39 15.97 -4.39 13.38
CA ASP A 39 17.24 -4.87 13.90
C ASP A 39 18.40 -4.55 12.96
N ASP A 40 19.53 -4.13 13.51
CA ASP A 40 20.71 -3.72 12.72
C ASP A 40 21.25 -4.84 11.82
N GLY A 41 20.95 -6.11 12.14
CA GLY A 41 21.31 -7.29 11.34
C GLY A 41 20.26 -7.74 10.30
N ASP A 42 19.05 -7.18 10.29
CA ASP A 42 18.00 -7.56 9.35
C ASP A 42 18.01 -6.71 8.06
N ASP A 43 19.06 -6.91 7.26
CA ASP A 43 19.19 -6.27 5.95
C ASP A 43 18.05 -6.62 4.98
N THR A 44 17.43 -7.80 5.15
CA THR A 44 16.35 -8.25 4.27
C THR A 44 15.07 -7.49 4.57
N GLY A 45 14.70 -7.35 5.84
CA GLY A 45 13.57 -6.54 6.30
C GLY A 45 13.76 -5.06 5.98
N ALA A 46 14.96 -4.52 6.18
CA ALA A 46 15.27 -3.14 5.82
C ALA A 46 15.05 -2.85 4.32
N ARG A 47 15.52 -3.74 3.44
CA ARG A 47 15.33 -3.61 1.98
C ARG A 47 13.87 -3.79 1.58
N ALA A 48 13.16 -4.73 2.21
CA ALA A 48 11.75 -4.97 1.93
C ALA A 48 10.90 -3.73 2.30
N ASN A 49 11.12 -3.17 3.49
CA ASN A 49 10.46 -1.94 3.93
C ASN A 49 10.83 -0.74 3.06
N ALA A 50 12.10 -0.58 2.69
CA ALA A 50 12.52 0.45 1.75
C ALA A 50 11.83 0.31 0.39
N ALA A 51 11.67 -0.91 -0.12
CA ALA A 51 10.96 -1.15 -1.38
C ALA A 51 9.47 -0.78 -1.28
N VAL A 52 8.80 -1.14 -0.19
CA VAL A 52 7.40 -0.76 0.05
C VAL A 52 7.27 0.77 0.14
N LEU A 53 8.09 1.43 0.95
CA LEU A 53 8.09 2.89 1.10
C LEU A 53 8.38 3.61 -0.22
N ALA A 54 9.39 3.14 -0.97
CA ALA A 54 9.72 3.70 -2.28
C ALA A 54 8.57 3.51 -3.28
N GLY A 55 7.95 2.33 -3.29
CA GLY A 55 6.79 2.04 -4.15
C GLY A 55 5.59 2.92 -3.82
N THR A 56 5.25 3.07 -2.54
CA THR A 56 4.19 3.98 -2.08
C THR A 56 4.55 5.44 -2.40
N GLY A 57 5.80 5.85 -2.19
CA GLY A 57 6.26 7.20 -2.53
C GLY A 57 6.14 7.50 -4.01
N ALA A 58 6.59 6.58 -4.87
CA ALA A 58 6.46 6.69 -6.32
C ALA A 58 4.99 6.75 -6.77
N PHE A 59 4.12 5.97 -6.14
CA PHE A 59 2.68 6.01 -6.42
C PHE A 59 2.06 7.37 -6.09
N LEU A 60 2.39 7.96 -4.93
CA LEU A 60 1.90 9.29 -4.56
C LEU A 60 2.42 10.38 -5.51
N LEU A 61 3.68 10.29 -5.93
CA LEU A 61 4.24 11.19 -6.94
C LEU A 61 3.53 11.04 -8.29
N GLY A 62 3.21 9.80 -8.69
CA GLY A 62 2.42 9.51 -9.89
C GLY A 62 1.01 10.11 -9.82
N LEU A 63 0.33 10.02 -8.67
CA LEU A 63 -0.96 10.68 -8.46
C LEU A 63 -0.85 12.20 -8.53
N ALA A 64 0.17 12.79 -7.92
CA ALA A 64 0.39 14.23 -8.01
C ALA A 64 0.62 14.69 -9.46
N ALA A 65 1.41 13.93 -10.22
CA ALA A 65 1.65 14.19 -11.64
C ALA A 65 0.36 14.06 -12.46
N ALA A 66 -0.46 13.02 -12.20
CA ALA A 66 -1.74 12.83 -12.86
C ALA A 66 -2.70 14.01 -12.65
N ILE A 67 -2.78 14.53 -11.41
CA ILE A 67 -3.55 15.73 -11.08
C ILE A 67 -3.00 16.95 -11.81
N ARG A 68 -1.67 17.14 -11.81
CA ARG A 68 -1.01 18.28 -12.45
C ARG A 68 -1.17 18.29 -13.97
N LEU A 69 -1.29 17.10 -14.57
CA LEU A 69 -1.51 16.88 -16.00
C LEU A 69 -3.00 16.85 -16.37
N GLU A 70 -3.90 17.11 -15.40
CA GLU A 70 -5.36 17.14 -15.61
C GLU A 70 -5.89 15.86 -16.29
N LEU A 71 -5.33 14.71 -15.88
CA LEU A 71 -5.80 13.43 -16.38
C LEU A 71 -7.26 13.19 -15.97
N PRO A 72 -8.07 12.49 -16.80
CA PRO A 72 -9.46 12.22 -16.46
C PRO A 72 -9.60 11.51 -15.11
N ASP A 73 -10.49 11.99 -14.24
CA ASP A 73 -10.68 11.43 -12.89
C ASP A 73 -10.92 9.92 -12.89
N ARG A 74 -11.67 9.41 -13.88
CA ARG A 74 -11.89 7.97 -14.04
C ARG A 74 -10.61 7.19 -14.31
N LEU A 75 -9.69 7.75 -15.10
CA LEU A 75 -8.40 7.14 -15.38
C LEU A 75 -7.53 7.13 -14.12
N VAL A 76 -7.52 8.23 -13.36
CA VAL A 76 -6.80 8.33 -12.09
C VAL A 76 -7.37 7.33 -11.07
N ALA A 77 -8.69 7.26 -10.93
CA ALA A 77 -9.37 6.33 -10.03
C ALA A 77 -9.11 4.86 -10.42
N ALA A 78 -9.21 4.52 -11.71
CA ALA A 78 -8.91 3.18 -12.21
C ALA A 78 -7.45 2.80 -11.98
N GLY A 79 -6.51 3.70 -12.25
CA GLY A 79 -5.09 3.51 -11.98
C GLY A 79 -4.81 3.31 -10.49
N ALA A 80 -5.40 4.14 -9.63
CA ALA A 80 -5.22 4.04 -8.18
C ALA A 80 -5.74 2.71 -7.62
N LEU A 81 -6.96 2.33 -7.99
CA LEU A 81 -7.56 1.06 -7.56
C LEU A 81 -6.84 -0.15 -8.15
N GLY A 82 -6.41 -0.08 -9.42
CA GLY A 82 -5.66 -1.14 -10.07
C GLY A 82 -4.30 -1.40 -9.42
N VAL A 83 -3.54 -0.34 -9.14
CA VAL A 83 -2.25 -0.43 -8.43
C VAL A 83 -2.45 -0.94 -7.01
N ALA A 84 -3.46 -0.45 -6.28
CA ALA A 84 -3.76 -0.91 -4.93
C ALA A 84 -4.16 -2.40 -4.92
N ALA A 85 -5.05 -2.84 -5.82
CA ALA A 85 -5.46 -4.22 -5.94
C ALA A 85 -4.26 -5.14 -6.22
N LEU A 86 -3.49 -4.82 -7.28
CA LEU A 86 -2.32 -5.61 -7.67
C LEU A 86 -1.26 -5.63 -6.57
N GLY A 87 -0.93 -4.48 -5.99
CA GLY A 87 0.06 -4.35 -4.92
C GLY A 87 -0.32 -5.18 -3.70
N THR A 88 -1.59 -5.16 -3.30
CA THR A 88 -2.09 -5.94 -2.15
C THR A 88 -2.04 -7.44 -2.44
N VAL A 89 -2.38 -7.88 -3.66
CA VAL A 89 -2.23 -9.28 -4.08
C VAL A 89 -0.77 -9.72 -4.05
N VAL A 90 0.14 -8.93 -4.64
CA VAL A 90 1.57 -9.26 -4.72
C VAL A 90 2.20 -9.33 -3.33
N LEU A 91 1.94 -8.34 -2.46
CA LEU A 91 2.44 -8.34 -1.09
C LEU A 91 1.89 -9.53 -0.30
N GLY A 92 0.58 -9.80 -0.41
CA GLY A 92 -0.04 -10.95 0.23
C GLY A 92 0.54 -12.28 -0.25
N TRP A 93 0.81 -12.41 -1.56
CA TRP A 93 1.44 -13.58 -2.15
C TRP A 93 2.88 -13.78 -1.66
N LEU A 94 3.68 -12.70 -1.59
CA LEU A 94 5.04 -12.75 -1.06
C LEU A 94 5.06 -13.23 0.40
N VAL A 95 4.17 -12.70 1.24
CA VAL A 95 4.04 -13.12 2.64
C VAL A 95 3.59 -14.59 2.72
N ARG A 96 2.55 -14.97 1.96
CA ARG A 96 1.91 -16.29 2.07
C ARG A 96 2.72 -17.43 1.47
N TYR A 97 3.32 -17.21 0.30
CA TYR A 97 3.94 -18.28 -0.49
C TYR A 97 5.47 -18.16 -0.59
N ARG A 98 6.05 -16.98 -0.32
CA ARG A 98 7.51 -16.78 -0.32
C ARG A 98 8.10 -16.58 1.08
N ASP A 99 7.31 -16.78 2.13
CA ASP A 99 7.69 -16.62 3.55
C ASP A 99 8.32 -15.24 3.84
N ARG A 100 7.94 -14.19 3.10
CA ARG A 100 8.47 -12.83 3.24
C ARG A 100 7.82 -12.10 4.41
N ARG A 101 7.98 -12.67 5.61
CA ARG A 101 7.37 -12.20 6.86
C ARG A 101 7.84 -10.81 7.28
N GLU A 102 9.02 -10.42 6.85
CA GLU A 102 9.61 -9.10 7.09
C GLU A 102 8.87 -7.95 6.39
N LEU A 103 7.91 -8.25 5.51
CA LEU A 103 6.98 -7.26 4.95
C LEU A 103 5.83 -6.89 5.92
N LEU A 104 5.61 -7.67 6.98
CA LEU A 104 4.59 -7.40 7.96
C LEU A 104 5.13 -6.46 9.04
N THR A 105 4.33 -5.47 9.43
CA THR A 105 4.67 -4.56 10.55
C THR A 105 4.56 -5.22 11.93
N THR A 106 4.12 -6.48 11.99
CA THR A 106 4.02 -7.25 13.23
C THR A 106 5.35 -7.96 13.52
N PRO A 107 6.00 -7.67 14.66
CA PRO A 107 7.24 -8.36 15.03
C PRO A 107 6.98 -9.85 15.32
N ASP A 108 7.99 -10.69 15.04
CA ASP A 108 8.04 -12.12 15.39
C ASP A 108 6.80 -12.95 14.99
N VAL A 109 6.23 -12.64 13.83
CA VAL A 109 5.02 -13.32 13.37
C VAL A 109 5.32 -14.81 13.04
N SER A 110 4.48 -15.70 13.55
CA SER A 110 4.58 -17.13 13.23
C SER A 110 4.29 -17.37 11.75
N ARG A 111 4.89 -18.43 11.16
CA ARG A 111 4.63 -18.80 9.75
C ARG A 111 3.15 -19.01 9.48
N GLU A 112 2.42 -19.62 10.41
CA GLU A 112 0.99 -19.85 10.25
C GLU A 112 0.22 -18.53 10.18
N ARG A 113 0.48 -17.61 11.11
CA ARG A 113 -0.16 -16.29 11.13
C ARG A 113 0.21 -15.47 9.89
N ALA A 114 1.48 -15.53 9.45
CA ALA A 114 1.91 -14.89 8.21
C ALA A 114 1.12 -15.41 6.99
N ARG A 115 0.95 -16.73 6.86
CA ARG A 115 0.17 -17.30 5.75
C ARG A 115 -1.29 -16.82 5.77
N ARG A 116 -1.89 -16.69 6.96
CA ARG A 116 -3.25 -16.14 7.12
C ARG A 116 -3.31 -14.67 6.72
N LEU A 117 -2.39 -13.84 7.23
CA LEU A 117 -2.30 -12.41 6.90
C LEU A 117 -2.04 -12.18 5.40
N GLY A 118 -1.13 -12.95 4.79
CA GLY A 118 -0.89 -12.89 3.35
C GLY A 118 -2.12 -13.33 2.53
N GLY A 119 -2.86 -14.32 3.02
CA GLY A 119 -4.15 -14.72 2.42
C GLY A 119 -5.22 -13.63 2.53
N ALA A 120 -5.33 -12.99 3.70
CA ALA A 120 -6.22 -11.85 3.91
C ALA A 120 -5.89 -10.70 2.96
N ALA A 121 -4.61 -10.34 2.83
CA ALA A 121 -4.15 -9.32 1.89
C ALA A 121 -4.49 -9.67 0.43
N MET A 122 -4.23 -10.91 -0.01
CA MET A 122 -4.61 -11.34 -1.36
C MET A 122 -6.12 -11.21 -1.61
N LEU A 123 -6.94 -11.61 -0.63
CA LEU A 123 -8.39 -11.49 -0.74
C LEU A 123 -8.84 -10.01 -0.75
N THR A 124 -8.24 -9.15 0.07
CA THR A 124 -8.48 -7.70 0.01
C THR A 124 -8.15 -7.14 -1.37
N GLY A 125 -7.01 -7.52 -1.95
CA GLY A 125 -6.63 -7.11 -3.30
C GLY A 125 -7.65 -7.57 -4.36
N ALA A 126 -8.15 -8.80 -4.26
CA ALA A 126 -9.22 -9.29 -5.14
C ALA A 126 -10.55 -8.54 -4.93
N LEU A 127 -10.90 -8.20 -3.68
CA LEU A 127 -12.11 -7.44 -3.37
C LEU A 127 -12.05 -6.00 -3.92
N LEU A 128 -10.88 -5.39 -4.01
CA LEU A 128 -10.68 -4.09 -4.66
C LEU A 128 -11.04 -4.10 -6.16
N CYS A 129 -11.16 -5.26 -6.80
CA CYS A 129 -11.67 -5.35 -8.16
C CYS A 129 -13.15 -4.92 -8.29
N LEU A 130 -13.93 -4.95 -7.19
CA LEU A 130 -15.32 -4.51 -7.20
C LEU A 130 -15.47 -2.99 -7.44
N PRO A 131 -14.88 -2.09 -6.61
CA PRO A 131 -14.90 -0.66 -6.90
C PRO A 131 -14.17 -0.33 -8.22
N LEU A 132 -13.12 -1.07 -8.59
CA LEU A 132 -12.43 -0.89 -9.88
C LEU A 132 -13.37 -1.16 -11.06
N ALA A 133 -14.10 -2.29 -11.04
CA ALA A 133 -15.10 -2.59 -12.05
C ALA A 133 -16.18 -1.51 -12.09
N GLY A 134 -16.60 -0.99 -10.93
CA GLY A 134 -17.51 0.16 -10.84
C GLY A 134 -16.99 1.38 -11.60
N VAL A 135 -15.71 1.75 -11.42
CA VAL A 135 -15.09 2.87 -12.16
C VAL A 135 -15.08 2.60 -13.67
N LEU A 136 -14.64 1.41 -14.09
CA LEU A 136 -14.48 1.06 -15.51
C LEU A 136 -15.84 0.98 -16.23
N LEU A 137 -16.88 0.53 -15.54
CA LEU A 137 -18.25 0.42 -16.06
C LEU A 137 -19.05 1.72 -15.90
N GLY A 138 -18.46 2.76 -15.31
CA GLY A 138 -19.10 4.06 -15.16
C GLY A 138 -20.21 4.12 -14.12
N ALA A 139 -20.09 3.35 -13.04
CA ALA A 139 -20.98 3.43 -11.88
C ALA A 139 -20.94 4.82 -11.22
N SER A 140 -21.95 5.12 -10.40
CA SER A 140 -21.98 6.37 -9.64
C SER A 140 -20.87 6.41 -8.59
N GLU A 141 -20.43 7.62 -8.24
CA GLU A 141 -19.43 7.85 -7.20
C GLU A 141 -19.86 7.25 -5.86
N SER A 142 -21.14 7.37 -5.52
CA SER A 142 -21.72 6.77 -4.31
C SER A 142 -21.62 5.25 -4.29
N ALA A 143 -21.82 4.57 -5.43
CA ALA A 143 -21.70 3.13 -5.53
C ALA A 143 -20.24 2.68 -5.40
N ILE A 144 -19.31 3.41 -6.04
CA ILE A 144 -17.87 3.15 -5.94
C ILE A 144 -17.39 3.35 -4.50
N ALA A 145 -17.82 4.43 -3.85
CA ALA A 145 -17.48 4.71 -2.45
C ALA A 145 -18.04 3.67 -1.49
N ALA A 146 -19.31 3.27 -1.66
CA ALA A 146 -19.93 2.21 -0.86
C ALA A 146 -19.20 0.87 -1.03
N ALA A 147 -18.82 0.52 -2.27
CA ALA A 147 -18.03 -0.67 -2.54
C ALA A 147 -16.66 -0.59 -1.85
N ALA A 148 -15.92 0.52 -1.99
CA ALA A 148 -14.62 0.70 -1.36
C ALA A 148 -14.69 0.62 0.18
N LEU A 149 -15.71 1.23 0.80
CA LEU A 149 -15.96 1.14 2.24
C LEU A 149 -16.28 -0.29 2.67
N GLY A 150 -17.10 -1.01 1.88
CA GLY A 150 -17.40 -2.42 2.11
C GLY A 150 -16.13 -3.28 2.07
N VAL A 151 -15.26 -3.05 1.08
CA VAL A 151 -13.96 -3.73 0.99
C VAL A 151 -13.10 -3.44 2.22
N ALA A 152 -13.03 -2.18 2.68
CA ALA A 152 -12.27 -1.82 3.86
C ALA A 152 -12.79 -2.52 5.14
N ALA A 153 -14.12 -2.58 5.33
CA ALA A 153 -14.73 -3.27 6.46
C ALA A 153 -14.42 -4.78 6.44
N VAL A 154 -14.57 -5.43 5.29
CA VAL A 154 -14.26 -6.85 5.12
C VAL A 154 -12.76 -7.12 5.30
N ALA A 155 -11.89 -6.26 4.76
CA ALA A 155 -10.45 -6.37 4.95
C ALA A 155 -10.06 -6.30 6.43
N GLY A 156 -10.64 -5.36 7.19
CA GLY A 156 -10.44 -5.26 8.64
C GLY A 156 -10.84 -6.55 9.37
N LEU A 157 -11.98 -7.14 9.01
CA LEU A 157 -12.42 -8.42 9.57
C LEU A 157 -11.48 -9.56 9.22
N LEU A 158 -11.06 -9.68 7.95
CA LEU A 158 -10.11 -10.71 7.49
C LEU A 158 -8.78 -10.63 8.24
N ILE A 159 -8.26 -9.42 8.45
CA ILE A 159 -7.04 -9.19 9.21
C ILE A 159 -7.26 -9.59 10.68
N ALA A 160 -8.35 -9.16 11.31
CA ALA A 160 -8.67 -9.51 12.70
C ALA A 160 -8.80 -11.04 12.89
N LEU A 161 -9.41 -11.74 11.93
CA LEU A 161 -9.51 -13.20 11.93
C LEU A 161 -8.15 -13.87 11.71
N ALA A 162 -7.26 -13.28 10.92
CA ALA A 162 -5.92 -13.81 10.71
C ALA A 162 -5.02 -13.74 11.97
N TYR A 163 -5.32 -12.84 12.91
CA TYR A 163 -4.63 -12.76 14.20
C TYR A 163 -5.09 -13.80 15.23
N ARG A 164 -6.31 -14.36 15.05
CA ARG A 164 -6.84 -15.46 15.86
C ARG A 164 -6.24 -16.79 15.41
#